data_AF-A0AAN6ZK61-F1
#
_entry.id   AF-A0AAN6ZK61-F1
#
_cell.length_a   1.000
_cell.length_b   1.000
_cell.length_c   1.000
_cell.angle_alpha   90.00
_cell.angle_beta   90.00
_cell.angle_gamma   90.00
#
_symmetry.space_group_name_H-M   'P 1'
#
loop_
_entity.id
_entity.type
_entity.pdbx_description
1 polymer ?
#
loop_
_entity_poly.entity_id
_entity_poly.type
_entity_poly.pdbx_seq_one_letter_code
_entity_poly.pdbx_strand_id
1 'polypeptide(L)'
;MTSIFRPGIILVRSRPVAASFSHEDLAQWYLSKHIPDVLATRGVVEAGLHQLNDISRSRLNTAAGLNDEGRFSYLAVYRLWDLNWLHEPDCEFWKLPLVLGTEAGINAGRSVFELAEFDTSLWELFSRPPVTGGVYQLLGECNAIGVCCG
;
A
#
# COMPACT_ATOMS: atom_id res chain seq x y z
N MET A 1 -14.22 12.84 -23.26
CA MET A 1 -14.77 11.74 -22.43
C MET A 1 -14.63 12.17 -20.98
N THR A 2 -15.72 12.31 -20.25
CA THR A 2 -15.67 12.59 -18.81
C THR A 2 -15.24 11.31 -18.09
N SER A 3 -14.07 11.34 -17.46
CA SER A 3 -13.62 10.24 -16.60
C SER A 3 -14.64 10.03 -15.48
N ILE A 4 -15.06 8.78 -15.26
CA ILE A 4 -15.93 8.44 -14.13
C ILE A 4 -15.05 8.50 -12.88
N PHE A 5 -15.42 9.33 -11.90
CA PHE A 5 -14.74 9.41 -10.61
C PHE A 5 -14.79 8.06 -9.87
N ARG A 6 -13.63 7.50 -9.49
CA ARG A 6 -13.51 6.16 -8.89
C ARG A 6 -12.73 6.19 -7.58
N PRO A 7 -13.34 6.52 -6.43
CA PRO A 7 -12.62 6.50 -5.16
C PRO A 7 -12.07 5.11 -4.87
N GLY A 8 -10.91 5.03 -4.22
CA GLY A 8 -10.26 3.74 -4.02
C GLY A 8 -9.26 3.71 -2.89
N ILE A 9 -8.68 2.52 -2.70
CA ILE A 9 -7.71 2.22 -1.66
C ILE A 9 -6.57 1.42 -2.28
N ILE A 10 -5.33 1.78 -1.92
CA ILE A 10 -4.15 0.95 -2.10
C ILE A 10 -3.87 0.25 -0.77
N LEU A 11 -3.75 -1.06 -0.79
CA LEU A 11 -3.29 -1.87 0.33
C LEU A 11 -1.89 -2.37 0.02
N VAL A 12 -0.92 -2.06 0.88
CA VAL A 12 0.46 -2.53 0.75
C VAL A 12 0.81 -3.36 1.97
N ARG A 13 0.91 -4.67 1.79
CA ARG A 13 1.43 -5.58 2.81
C ARG A 13 2.93 -5.65 2.69
N SER A 14 3.63 -5.71 3.81
CA SER A 14 5.10 -5.77 3.79
C SER A 14 5.71 -6.49 4.99
N ARG A 15 6.93 -6.99 4.77
CA ARG A 15 7.79 -7.60 5.81
C ARG A 15 9.26 -7.43 5.45
N PRO A 16 10.16 -7.29 6.44
CA PRO A 16 11.58 -7.42 6.18
C PRO A 16 11.93 -8.85 5.74
N VAL A 17 12.92 -8.97 4.86
CA VAL A 17 13.50 -10.25 4.41
C VAL A 17 15.02 -10.31 4.61
N ALA A 18 15.69 -9.16 4.70
CA ALA A 18 17.13 -9.10 4.97
C ALA A 18 17.41 -9.09 6.48
N ALA A 19 18.37 -9.90 6.94
CA ALA A 19 18.78 -9.92 8.34
C ALA A 19 19.32 -8.58 8.87
N SER A 20 19.81 -7.73 7.96
CA SER A 20 20.29 -6.38 8.29
C SER A 20 19.19 -5.33 8.40
N PHE A 21 17.92 -5.69 8.17
CA PHE A 21 16.80 -4.77 8.11
C PHE A 21 15.66 -5.29 8.97
N SER A 22 15.48 -4.68 10.13
CA SER A 22 14.53 -5.14 11.14
C SER A 22 13.10 -4.67 10.87
N HIS A 23 12.15 -5.19 11.66
CA HIS A 23 10.77 -4.67 11.66
C HIS A 23 10.72 -3.20 12.06
N GLU A 24 11.55 -2.79 13.01
CA GLU A 24 11.65 -1.40 13.47
C GLU A 24 12.17 -0.51 12.34
N ASP A 25 13.18 -0.94 11.59
CA ASP A 25 13.71 -0.19 10.44
C ASP A 25 12.64 0.01 9.36
N LEU A 26 11.88 -1.04 9.04
CA LEU A 26 10.78 -0.96 8.07
C LEU A 26 9.67 -0.01 8.54
N ALA A 27 9.26 -0.12 9.82
CA ALA A 27 8.26 0.77 10.39
C ALA A 27 8.74 2.23 10.40
N GLN A 28 10.00 2.46 10.78
CA GLN A 28 10.60 3.78 10.80
C GLN A 28 10.67 4.38 9.39
N TRP A 29 11.05 3.60 8.37
CA TRP A 29 11.02 4.06 6.98
C TRP A 29 9.61 4.48 6.54
N TYR A 30 8.58 3.68 6.86
CA TYR A 30 7.20 4.05 6.58
C TYR A 30 6.82 5.38 7.25
N LEU A 31 7.04 5.49 8.56
CA LEU A 31 6.52 6.60 9.37
C LEU A 31 7.28 7.91 9.17
N SER A 32 8.60 7.84 8.99
CA SER A 32 9.46 9.02 8.90
C SER A 32 9.63 9.56 7.49
N LYS A 33 9.40 8.73 6.46
CA LYS A 33 9.67 9.08 5.06
C LYS A 33 8.50 8.74 4.15
N HIS A 34 8.18 7.45 4.00
CA HIS A 34 7.30 7.02 2.91
C HIS A 34 5.86 7.52 3.05
N ILE A 35 5.24 7.41 4.22
CA ILE A 35 3.87 7.91 4.45
C ILE A 35 3.78 9.42 4.31
N PRO A 36 4.69 10.22 4.90
CA PRO A 36 4.75 11.66 4.62
C PRO A 36 4.83 11.98 3.12
N ASP A 37 5.71 11.30 2.37
CA ASP A 37 5.87 11.53 0.94
C ASP A 37 4.59 11.13 0.15
N VAL A 38 3.95 10.02 0.54
CA VAL A 38 2.66 9.57 -0.02
C VAL A 38 1.56 10.62 0.22
N LEU A 39 1.47 11.17 1.44
CA LEU A 39 0.47 12.19 1.78
C LEU A 39 0.74 13.54 1.10
N ALA A 40 1.98 13.80 0.68
CA ALA A 40 2.32 15.00 -0.08
C ALA A 40 1.84 14.91 -1.54
N THR A 41 1.49 13.71 -2.04
CA THR A 41 0.93 13.56 -3.39
C THR A 41 -0.51 14.06 -3.46
N ARG A 42 -0.90 14.67 -4.59
CA ARG A 42 -2.26 15.21 -4.77
C ARG A 42 -3.38 14.14 -4.78
N GLY A 43 -3.01 12.88 -4.96
CA GLY A 43 -3.92 11.75 -5.16
C GLY A 43 -4.46 11.11 -3.90
N VAL A 44 -3.74 11.28 -2.80
CA VAL A 44 -3.96 10.54 -1.57
C VAL A 44 -4.65 11.45 -0.57
N VAL A 45 -5.78 10.97 -0.03
CA VAL A 45 -6.60 11.68 0.96
C VAL A 45 -6.16 11.32 2.37
N GLU A 46 -5.75 10.07 2.57
CA GLU A 46 -5.41 9.52 3.87
C GLU A 46 -4.43 8.37 3.71
N ALA A 47 -3.52 8.23 4.67
CA ALA A 47 -2.55 7.16 4.71
C ALA A 47 -2.34 6.70 6.15
N GLY A 48 -2.20 5.40 6.35
CA GLY A 48 -1.95 4.82 7.67
C GLY A 48 -1.11 3.55 7.59
N LEU A 49 -0.42 3.25 8.70
CA LEU A 49 0.33 2.01 8.89
C LEU A 49 -0.27 1.20 10.03
N HIS A 50 -0.50 -0.08 9.80
CA HIS A 50 -0.95 -1.02 10.81
C HIS A 50 0.06 -2.16 10.96
N GLN A 51 0.50 -2.43 12.19
CA GLN A 51 1.23 -3.64 12.50
C GLN A 51 0.25 -4.81 12.64
N LEU A 52 0.50 -5.89 11.93
CA LEU A 52 -0.37 -7.05 11.88
C LEU A 52 0.02 -8.03 13.00
N ASN A 53 -0.81 -8.13 14.04
CA ASN A 53 -0.73 -9.21 15.01
C ASN A 53 -1.30 -10.52 14.44
N ASP A 54 -1.11 -11.65 15.13
CA ASP A 54 -1.51 -12.97 14.64
C ASP A 54 -3.01 -13.07 14.33
N ILE A 55 -3.84 -12.40 15.13
CA ILE A 55 -5.31 -12.37 14.95
C ILE A 55 -5.67 -11.58 13.68
N SER A 56 -5.07 -10.40 13.49
CA SER A 56 -5.28 -9.56 12.32
C SER A 56 -4.77 -10.25 11.05
N ARG A 57 -3.62 -10.94 11.11
CA ARG A 57 -3.08 -11.73 10.00
C ARG A 57 -4.05 -12.81 9.56
N SER A 58 -4.53 -13.62 10.51
CA SER A 58 -5.49 -14.69 10.23
C SER A 58 -6.76 -14.15 9.54
N ARG A 59 -7.34 -13.06 10.06
CA ARG A 59 -8.55 -12.46 9.48
C ARG A 59 -8.33 -11.88 8.08
N LEU A 60 -7.19 -11.24 7.83
CA LEU A 60 -6.89 -10.63 6.53
C LEU A 60 -6.76 -11.70 5.44
N ASN A 61 -6.10 -12.82 5.75
CA ASN A 61 -5.89 -13.91 4.80
C ASN A 61 -7.19 -14.60 4.43
N THR A 62 -8.09 -14.82 5.41
CA THR A 62 -9.42 -15.38 5.14
C THR A 62 -10.28 -14.43 4.30
N ALA A 63 -10.27 -13.13 4.60
CA ALA A 63 -11.09 -12.14 3.89
C ALA A 63 -10.61 -11.90 2.45
N ALA A 64 -9.31 -12.00 2.20
CA ALA A 64 -8.72 -11.83 0.87
C ALA A 64 -8.68 -13.12 0.03
N GLY A 65 -9.00 -14.29 0.61
CA GLY A 65 -8.89 -15.57 -0.11
C GLY A 65 -7.44 -15.96 -0.43
N LEU A 66 -6.49 -15.48 0.38
CA LEU A 66 -5.06 -15.62 0.12
C LEU A 66 -4.49 -16.73 0.98
N ASN A 67 -3.86 -17.71 0.32
CA ASN A 67 -3.28 -18.90 0.95
C ASN A 67 -1.97 -18.64 1.70
N ASP A 68 -1.51 -17.39 1.80
CA ASP A 68 -0.21 -17.08 2.39
C ASP A 68 -0.34 -16.64 3.86
N GLU A 69 -0.57 -17.63 4.71
CA GLU A 69 -0.82 -17.43 6.14
C GLU A 69 0.37 -16.76 6.85
N GLY A 70 0.25 -15.46 7.09
CA GLY A 70 0.96 -14.79 8.18
C GLY A 70 2.38 -14.31 7.89
N ARG A 71 2.79 -14.27 6.61
CA ARG A 71 4.13 -13.77 6.23
C ARG A 71 4.30 -12.28 6.51
N PHE A 72 3.31 -11.47 6.19
CA PHE A 72 3.41 -10.01 6.28
C PHE A 72 3.22 -9.47 7.69
N SER A 73 4.04 -8.49 8.06
CA SER A 73 4.07 -7.90 9.41
C SER A 73 3.41 -6.53 9.47
N TYR A 74 3.30 -5.85 8.33
CA TYR A 74 2.71 -4.52 8.22
C TYR A 74 1.70 -4.47 7.08
N LEU A 75 0.69 -3.62 7.27
CA LEU A 75 -0.27 -3.21 6.26
C LEU A 75 -0.30 -1.68 6.21
N ALA A 76 0.20 -1.10 5.13
CA ALA A 76 -0.02 0.29 4.81
C ALA A 76 -1.30 0.43 3.97
N VAL A 77 -2.10 1.44 4.27
CA VAL A 77 -3.39 1.71 3.62
C VAL A 77 -3.37 3.14 3.11
N TYR A 78 -3.57 3.34 1.82
CA TYR A 78 -3.62 4.65 1.18
C TYR A 78 -4.99 4.85 0.54
N ARG A 79 -5.79 5.78 1.05
CA ARG A 79 -7.08 6.14 0.46
C ARG A 79 -6.87 7.20 -0.61
N LEU A 80 -7.38 6.92 -1.81
CA LEU A 80 -7.30 7.80 -2.96
C LEU A 80 -8.62 8.51 -3.17
N TRP A 81 -8.57 9.75 -3.66
CA TRP A 81 -9.79 10.43 -4.10
C TRP A 81 -10.32 9.80 -5.39
N ASP A 82 -9.45 9.46 -6.34
CA ASP A 82 -9.81 8.79 -7.60
C ASP A 82 -8.69 7.83 -8.04
N LEU A 83 -9.01 6.56 -8.29
CA LEU A 83 -8.10 5.54 -8.80
C LEU A 83 -7.58 5.89 -10.19
N ASN A 84 -8.34 6.64 -11.00
CA ASN A 84 -7.86 7.03 -12.33
C ASN A 84 -6.61 7.93 -12.25
N TRP A 85 -6.41 8.64 -11.14
CA TRP A 85 -5.20 9.44 -10.91
C TRP A 85 -3.92 8.60 -10.99
N LEU A 86 -3.98 7.31 -10.63
CA LEU A 86 -2.82 6.40 -10.74
C LEU A 86 -2.39 6.13 -12.19
N HIS A 87 -3.29 6.33 -13.16
CA HIS A 87 -3.04 6.09 -14.58
C HIS A 87 -2.62 7.38 -15.32
N GLU A 88 -2.54 8.50 -14.63
CA GLU A 88 -2.06 9.74 -15.24
C GLU A 88 -0.56 9.62 -15.57
N PRO A 89 -0.11 10.10 -16.75
CA PRO A 89 1.28 9.95 -17.19
C PRO A 89 2.33 10.47 -16.19
N ASP A 90 1.95 11.48 -15.39
CA ASP A 90 2.82 12.12 -14.42
C ASP A 90 2.43 11.85 -12.96
N CYS A 91 1.78 10.72 -12.68
CA CYS A 91 1.38 10.35 -11.31
C CYS A 91 2.59 10.34 -10.35
N GLU A 92 2.56 11.25 -9.37
CA GLU A 92 3.62 11.46 -8.38
C GLU A 92 3.84 10.23 -7.50
N PHE A 93 2.80 9.43 -7.26
CA PHE A 93 2.85 8.22 -6.43
C PHE A 93 3.90 7.22 -6.91
N TRP A 94 3.99 7.00 -8.22
CA TRP A 94 4.93 6.05 -8.81
C TRP A 94 6.38 6.57 -8.83
N LYS A 95 6.56 7.87 -8.57
CA LYS A 95 7.85 8.56 -8.57
C LYS A 95 8.43 8.72 -7.17
N LEU A 96 7.73 8.23 -6.13
CA LEU A 96 8.16 8.37 -4.74
C LEU A 96 9.51 7.66 -4.49
N PRO A 97 10.41 8.25 -3.69
CA PRO A 97 11.73 7.71 -3.46
C PRO A 97 11.68 6.47 -2.55
N LEU A 98 12.21 5.35 -3.05
CA LEU A 98 12.24 4.07 -2.32
C LEU A 98 13.63 3.71 -1.77
N VAL A 99 14.62 4.57 -2.02
CA VAL A 99 15.98 4.43 -1.49
C VAL A 99 16.03 4.88 -0.04
N LEU A 100 16.69 4.11 0.82
CA LEU A 100 16.88 4.45 2.22
C LEU A 100 17.92 5.57 2.38
N GLY A 101 17.65 6.52 3.27
CA GLY A 101 18.58 7.62 3.54
C GLY A 101 19.74 7.21 4.47
N THR A 102 20.56 8.18 4.84
CA THR A 102 21.74 7.96 5.71
C THR A 102 21.38 7.47 7.11
N GLU A 103 20.16 7.74 7.56
CA GLU A 103 19.59 7.25 8.82
C GLU A 103 19.50 5.72 8.89
N ALA A 104 19.50 5.02 7.75
CA ALA A 104 19.44 3.56 7.70
C ALA A 104 20.81 2.87 7.90
N GLY A 105 21.86 3.61 8.26
CA GLY A 105 23.18 3.08 8.60
C GLY A 105 23.77 2.23 7.48
N ILE A 106 24.05 0.95 7.75
CA ILE A 106 24.64 0.02 6.78
C ILE A 106 23.76 -0.22 5.55
N ASN A 107 22.46 0.09 5.62
CA ASN A 107 21.53 -0.05 4.51
C ASN A 107 21.30 1.26 3.75
N ALA A 108 21.97 2.35 4.12
CA ALA A 108 21.85 3.64 3.44
C ALA A 108 22.18 3.51 1.94
N GLY A 109 21.39 4.15 1.09
CA GLY A 109 21.55 4.10 -0.37
C GLY A 109 20.99 2.85 -1.04
N ARG A 110 20.53 1.85 -0.27
CA ARG A 110 19.86 0.65 -0.80
C ARG A 110 18.37 0.91 -1.03
N SER A 111 17.78 0.22 -2.00
CA SER A 111 16.34 0.23 -2.18
C SER A 111 15.65 -0.58 -1.09
N VAL A 112 14.50 -0.10 -0.58
CA VAL A 112 13.69 -0.85 0.38
C VAL A 112 13.23 -2.21 -0.19
N PHE A 113 13.08 -2.32 -1.52
CA PHE A 113 12.74 -3.58 -2.20
C PHE A 113 13.84 -4.64 -2.14
N GLU A 114 15.09 -4.26 -1.85
CA GLU A 114 16.16 -5.24 -1.61
C GLU A 114 16.11 -5.85 -0.20
N LEU A 115 15.36 -5.22 0.70
CA LEU A 115 15.43 -5.46 2.14
C LEU A 115 14.10 -5.97 2.71
N ALA A 116 13.00 -5.69 2.02
CA ALA A 116 11.65 -6.08 2.38
C ALA A 116 10.87 -6.61 1.17
N GLU A 117 9.95 -7.52 1.45
CA GLU A 117 8.96 -8.02 0.50
C GLU A 117 7.69 -7.18 0.64
N PHE A 118 7.10 -6.84 -0.51
CA PHE A 118 5.88 -6.04 -0.60
C PHE A 118 4.87 -6.73 -1.49
N ASP A 119 3.61 -6.61 -1.11
CA ASP A 119 2.49 -7.08 -1.90
C ASP A 119 1.41 -6.00 -1.92
N THR A 120 1.01 -5.59 -3.13
CA THR A 120 0.18 -4.41 -3.35
C THR A 120 -1.11 -4.80 -4.06
N SER A 121 -2.23 -4.35 -3.51
CA SER A 121 -3.55 -4.55 -4.09
C SER A 121 -4.30 -3.23 -4.19
N LEU A 122 -5.02 -3.04 -5.29
CA LEU A 122 -5.88 -1.88 -5.52
C LEU A 122 -7.35 -2.26 -5.38
N TRP A 123 -8.11 -1.43 -4.68
CA TRP A 123 -9.53 -1.64 -4.41
C TRP A 123 -10.34 -0.40 -4.78
N GLU A 124 -11.44 -0.59 -5.48
CA GLU A 124 -12.40 0.47 -5.76
C GLU A 124 -13.48 0.52 -4.68
N LEU A 125 -13.76 1.72 -4.20
CA LEU A 125 -14.80 1.99 -3.20
C LEU A 125 -16.13 2.26 -3.90
N PHE A 126 -16.95 1.22 -4.05
CA PHE A 126 -18.30 1.38 -4.57
C PHE A 126 -19.24 1.90 -3.47
N SER A 127 -19.79 3.09 -3.68
CA SER A 127 -20.96 3.55 -2.92
C SER A 127 -22.19 2.89 -3.53
N ARG A 128 -22.75 1.86 -2.88
CA ARG A 128 -24.08 1.37 -3.28
C ARG A 128 -25.08 2.53 -3.06
N PRO A 129 -26.00 2.82 -4.00
CA PRO A 129 -27.12 3.69 -3.67
C PRO A 129 -27.87 3.08 -2.47
N PRO A 130 -28.38 3.89 -1.53
CA PRO A 130 -28.89 3.39 -0.27
C PRO A 130 -30.15 2.57 -0.52
N VAL A 131 -30.01 1.24 -0.52
CA VAL A 131 -31.12 0.34 -0.19
C VAL A 131 -31.06 0.23 1.33
N THR A 132 -31.78 1.11 2.03
CA THR A 132 -32.08 1.04 3.49
C THR A 132 -31.13 0.16 4.30
N GLY A 133 -30.01 0.73 4.75
CA GLY A 133 -28.98 0.02 5.54
C GLY A 133 -27.67 -0.12 4.76
N GLY A 134 -26.80 0.87 4.88
CA GLY A 134 -25.51 0.90 4.18
C GLY A 134 -24.58 -0.24 4.62
N VAL A 135 -24.25 -1.12 3.67
CA VAL A 135 -23.18 -2.11 3.78
C VAL A 135 -22.20 -1.86 2.64
N TYR A 136 -20.96 -1.53 2.98
CA TYR A 136 -19.86 -1.46 2.02
C TYR A 136 -19.39 -2.88 1.71
N GLN A 137 -19.29 -3.24 0.43
CA GLN A 137 -18.80 -4.54 -0.01
C GLN A 137 -17.52 -4.36 -0.82
N LEU A 138 -16.43 -4.97 -0.34
CA LEU A 138 -15.15 -5.06 -1.04
C LEU A 138 -15.30 -6.07 -2.19
N LEU A 139 -15.10 -5.64 -3.44
CA LEU A 139 -15.13 -6.52 -4.60
C LEU A 139 -13.86 -6.31 -5.43
N GLY A 140 -12.98 -7.31 -5.40
CA GLY A 140 -11.97 -7.56 -6.44
C GLY A 140 -10.56 -7.08 -6.15
N GLU A 141 -9.61 -8.02 -6.27
CA GLU A 141 -8.17 -7.75 -6.32
C GLU A 141 -7.78 -7.30 -7.74
N CYS A 142 -7.14 -6.13 -7.87
CA CYS A 142 -6.28 -5.84 -9.03
C CYS A 142 -4.83 -6.16 -8.64
N ASN A 143 -4.31 -7.28 -9.13
CA ASN A 143 -2.90 -7.64 -8.99
C ASN A 143 -2.03 -6.69 -9.82
N ALA A 144 -1.40 -5.72 -9.16
CA ALA A 144 -0.38 -4.87 -9.76
C ALA A 144 1.01 -5.54 -9.63
N ILE A 145 1.20 -6.67 -10.33
CA ILE A 145 2.52 -7.24 -10.58
C ILE A 145 2.71 -7.27 -12.09
N GLY A 146 3.42 -6.26 -12.61
CA GLY A 146 3.79 -6.21 -14.02
C GLY A 146 4.15 -4.81 -14.50
N VAL A 147 5.43 -4.46 -14.36
CA VAL A 147 6.21 -3.57 -15.23
C VAL A 147 5.43 -2.91 -16.37
N CYS A 148 5.16 -1.61 -16.27
CA CYS A 148 4.91 -0.77 -17.44
C CYS A 148 6.20 -0.01 -17.78
N CYS A 149 7.14 -0.71 -18.41
CA CYS A 149 8.12 -0.11 -19.31
C CYS A 149 7.63 -0.41 -20.74
N GLY A 150 7.38 0.64 -21.53
CA GLY A 150 7.02 0.55 -22.95
C GLY A 150 5.88 1.45 -23.34
#